data_AF-A0A6F8YZC3-F1
#
_entry.id   AF-A0A6F8YZC3-F1
#
_cell.length_a   1.000
_cell.length_b   1.000
_cell.length_c   1.000
_cell.angle_alpha   90.00
_cell.angle_beta   90.00
_cell.angle_gamma   90.00
#
_symmetry.space_group_name_H-M   'P 1'
#
loop_
_entity.id
_entity.type
_entity.pdbx_description
1 polymer ?
#
loop_
_entity_poly.entity_id
_entity_poly.type
_entity_poly.pdbx_seq_one_letter_code
_entity_poly.pdbx_strand_id
1 'polypeptide(L)'
;MPAPLPPSLAAAVEGCLGDLAARHRVVDVPVDGLEAALKQTPVTLSTMGRGLAADRWYFLAAAAAGRHAAGLLGGREVSRR
;
A
#
# COMPACT_ATOMS: atom_id res chain seq x y z
N MET A 1 -1.67 9.69 -1.81
CA MET A 1 -2.46 9.50 -3.04
C MET A 1 -1.95 10.46 -4.11
N PRO A 2 -1.93 10.13 -5.42
CA PRO A 2 -1.74 11.12 -6.48
C PRO A 2 -2.92 12.10 -6.49
N ALA A 3 -2.98 13.01 -7.47
CA ALA A 3 -4.00 14.05 -7.59
C ALA A 3 -5.39 13.67 -7.03
N PRO A 4 -6.05 14.59 -6.30
CA PRO A 4 -7.28 14.28 -5.57
C PRO A 4 -8.30 13.59 -6.49
N LEU A 5 -8.88 12.50 -5.98
CA LEU A 5 -9.89 11.74 -6.71
C LEU A 5 -11.05 12.68 -7.10
N PRO A 6 -11.72 12.45 -8.24
CA PRO A 6 -12.99 13.10 -8.52
C PRO A 6 -13.94 12.94 -7.32
N PRO A 7 -14.69 13.99 -6.90
CA PRO A 7 -15.47 13.95 -5.67
C PRO A 7 -16.44 12.76 -5.57
N SER A 8 -17.07 12.38 -6.69
CA SER A 8 -17.97 11.21 -6.75
C SER A 8 -17.23 9.89 -6.49
N LEU A 9 -16.02 9.75 -7.01
CA LEU A 9 -15.19 8.56 -6.78
C LEU A 9 -14.66 8.54 -5.35
N ALA A 10 -14.25 9.69 -4.81
CA ALA A 10 -13.85 9.79 -3.40
C ALA A 10 -14.99 9.32 -2.48
N ALA A 11 -16.20 9.83 -2.67
CA ALA A 11 -17.36 9.44 -1.88
C ALA A 11 -17.68 7.93 -1.99
N ALA A 12 -17.56 7.35 -3.19
CA ALA A 12 -17.75 5.92 -3.38
C ALA A 12 -16.70 5.08 -2.63
N VAL A 13 -15.42 5.50 -2.68
CA VAL A 13 -14.34 4.85 -1.94
C VAL A 13 -14.57 4.94 -0.42
N GLU A 14 -14.95 6.11 0.09
CA GLU A 14 -15.28 6.29 1.52
C GLU A 14 -16.45 5.37 1.96
N GLY A 15 -17.49 5.24 1.13
CA GLY A 15 -18.59 4.31 1.39
C GLY A 15 -18.11 2.85 1.50
N CYS A 16 -17.31 2.40 0.53
CA CYS A 16 -16.72 1.06 0.55
C CYS A 16 -15.79 0.83 1.76
N LEU A 17 -15.02 1.83 2.16
CA LEU A 17 -14.17 1.75 3.35
C LEU A 17 -14.99 1.65 4.64
N GLY A 18 -16.12 2.36 4.72
CA GLY A 18 -17.07 2.27 5.84
C GLY A 18 -17.61 0.85 6.03
N ASP A 19 -18.02 0.19 4.94
CA ASP A 19 -18.50 -1.20 4.99
C ASP A 19 -17.40 -2.18 5.44
N LEU A 20 -16.17 -1.98 4.96
CA LEU A 20 -15.02 -2.78 5.37
C LEU A 20 -14.68 -2.59 6.84
N ALA A 21 -14.78 -1.36 7.36
CA ALA A 21 -14.48 -1.02 8.75
C ALA A 21 -15.38 -1.77 9.76
N ALA A 22 -16.56 -2.26 9.34
CA ALA A 22 -17.43 -3.07 10.18
C ALA A 22 -16.83 -4.43 10.57
N ARG A 23 -15.89 -4.96 9.78
CA ARG A 23 -15.24 -6.27 10.01
C ARG A 23 -13.72 -6.23 10.03
N HIS A 24 -13.12 -5.16 9.51
CA HIS A 24 -11.69 -5.04 9.31
C HIS A 24 -11.15 -3.74 9.89
N ARG A 25 -9.86 -3.75 10.25
CA ARG A 25 -9.16 -2.52 10.59
C ARG A 25 -8.67 -1.85 9.30
N VAL A 26 -9.26 -0.72 8.96
CA VAL A 26 -8.75 0.16 7.90
C VAL A 26 -7.51 0.87 8.43
N VAL A 27 -6.40 0.83 7.67
CA VAL A 27 -5.13 1.44 8.07
C VAL A 27 -4.62 2.30 6.93
N ASP A 28 -4.42 3.58 7.22
CA ASP A 28 -3.75 4.50 6.31
C ASP A 28 -2.24 4.32 6.37
N VAL A 29 -1.63 4.11 5.21
CA VAL A 29 -0.19 3.95 5.08
C VAL A 29 0.38 5.01 4.14
N PRO A 30 1.33 5.85 4.59
CA PRO A 30 1.97 6.83 3.73
C PRO A 30 2.79 6.14 2.65
N VAL A 31 2.62 6.58 1.41
CA VAL A 31 3.27 5.99 0.23
C VAL A 31 4.52 6.75 -0.21
N ASP A 32 4.87 7.83 0.49
CA ASP A 32 6.01 8.68 0.17
C ASP A 32 7.32 7.86 0.18
N GLY A 33 8.13 8.07 -0.85
CA GLY A 33 9.39 7.38 -1.06
C GLY A 33 9.28 5.92 -1.50
N LEU A 34 8.09 5.29 -1.48
CA LEU A 34 7.95 3.87 -1.85
C LEU A 34 8.32 3.59 -3.30
N GLU A 35 7.94 4.48 -4.23
CA GLU A 35 8.29 4.30 -5.64
C GLU A 35 9.81 4.34 -5.87
N ALA A 36 10.51 5.25 -5.20
CA ALA A 36 11.96 5.34 -5.28
C ALA A 36 12.63 4.08 -4.72
N ALA A 37 12.14 3.58 -3.58
CA ALA A 37 12.60 2.33 -2.98
C ALA A 37 12.36 1.13 -3.91
N LEU A 38 11.18 1.03 -4.53
CA LEU A 38 10.86 -0.02 -5.49
C LEU A 38 11.82 -0.02 -6.68
N LYS A 39 12.19 1.15 -7.21
CA LYS A 39 13.15 1.28 -8.31
C LYS A 39 14.58 0.82 -7.95
N GLN A 40 14.93 0.78 -6.66
CA GLN A 40 16.23 0.32 -6.16
C GLN A 40 16.26 -1.19 -5.88
N THR A 41 15.16 -1.90 -6.09
CA THR A 41 15.09 -3.35 -5.88
C THR A 41 16.10 -4.07 -6.79
N PRO A 42 16.92 -5.01 -6.26
CA PRO A 42 17.94 -5.69 -7.05
C PRO A 42 17.38 -6.72 -8.06
N VAL A 43 16.07 -6.93 -8.08
CA VAL A 43 15.36 -7.82 -8.99
C VAL A 43 14.34 -7.06 -9.81
N THR A 44 14.10 -7.50 -11.04
CA THR A 44 13.08 -6.93 -11.91
C THR A 44 11.69 -7.17 -11.33
N LEU A 45 10.95 -6.09 -11.09
CA LEU A 45 9.58 -6.13 -10.62
C LEU A 45 8.62 -6.40 -11.79
N SER A 46 7.81 -7.45 -11.68
CA SER A 46 6.78 -7.82 -12.66
C SER A 46 5.55 -8.43 -11.98
N THR A 47 4.36 -8.11 -12.49
CA THR A 47 3.06 -8.65 -12.05
C THR A 47 2.17 -8.87 -13.26
N MET A 48 1.62 -10.08 -13.43
CA MET A 48 0.76 -10.40 -14.59
C MET A 48 1.36 -9.96 -15.94
N GLY A 49 2.69 -10.11 -16.10
CA GLY A 49 3.42 -9.69 -17.30
C GLY A 49 3.68 -8.18 -17.43
N ARG A 50 3.31 -7.36 -16.44
CA ARG A 50 3.51 -5.90 -16.42
C ARG A 50 4.58 -5.50 -15.42
N GLY A 51 5.52 -4.67 -15.86
CA GLY A 51 6.58 -4.12 -15.00
C GLY A 51 6.13 -2.92 -14.15
N LEU A 52 7.02 -2.42 -13.29
CA LEU A 52 6.75 -1.27 -12.40
C LEU A 52 6.20 -0.03 -13.11
N ALA A 53 6.77 0.32 -14.28
CA ALA A 53 6.30 1.47 -15.05
C ALA A 53 4.91 1.24 -15.69
N ALA A 54 4.58 -0.02 -16.01
CA ALA A 54 3.32 -0.39 -16.65
C ALA A 54 2.16 -0.56 -15.64
N ASP A 55 2.46 -0.87 -14.37
CA ASP A 55 1.44 -0.97 -13.31
C ASP A 55 1.92 -0.39 -11.97
N ARG A 56 2.23 0.91 -11.97
CA ARG A 56 2.76 1.65 -10.81
C ARG A 56 1.90 1.48 -9.55
N TRP A 57 0.58 1.58 -9.68
CA TRP A 57 -0.33 1.57 -8.53
C TRP A 57 -0.39 0.22 -7.83
N TYR A 58 -0.33 -0.88 -8.59
CA TYR A 58 -0.24 -2.21 -8.02
C TYR A 58 0.99 -2.35 -7.11
N PHE A 59 2.17 -1.95 -7.60
CA PHE A 59 3.40 -2.06 -6.81
C PHE A 59 3.42 -1.12 -5.62
N LEU A 60 2.87 0.10 -5.74
CA LEU A 60 2.75 1.02 -4.60
C LEU A 60 1.84 0.47 -3.50
N ALA A 61 0.70 -0.14 -3.87
CA ALA A 61 -0.20 -0.78 -2.90
C ALA A 61 0.51 -1.94 -2.18
N ALA A 62 1.21 -2.81 -2.92
CA ALA A 62 1.98 -3.90 -2.34
C ALA A 62 3.11 -3.40 -1.43
N ALA A 63 3.81 -2.33 -1.82
CA ALA A 63 4.87 -1.72 -1.02
C ALA A 63 4.32 -1.07 0.26
N ALA A 64 3.14 -0.45 0.21
CA ALA A 64 2.48 0.10 1.39
C ALA A 64 2.10 -1.01 2.38
N ALA A 65 1.55 -2.14 1.89
CA ALA A 65 1.31 -3.31 2.71
C ALA A 65 2.60 -3.84 3.36
N GLY A 66 3.69 -3.93 2.59
CA GLY A 66 5.01 -4.32 3.09
C GLY A 66 5.54 -3.38 4.18
N ARG A 67 5.40 -2.06 4.00
CA ARG A 67 5.76 -1.05 5.02
C ARG A 67 4.97 -1.24 6.31
N HIS A 68 3.66 -1.44 6.22
CA HIS A 68 2.83 -1.69 7.39
C HIS A 68 3.27 -2.98 8.12
N ALA A 69 3.48 -4.05 7.37
CA ALA A 69 3.94 -5.33 7.92
C ALA A 69 5.31 -5.18 8.62
N ALA A 70 6.26 -4.48 8.01
CA ALA A 70 7.57 -4.19 8.61
C ALA A 70 7.43 -3.38 9.91
N GLY A 71 6.53 -2.39 9.95
CA GLY A 71 6.22 -1.62 11.16
C GLY A 71 5.65 -2.49 12.28
N LEU A 72 4.77 -3.44 11.97
CA LEU A 72 4.25 -4.41 12.94
C LEU A 72 5.34 -5.34 13.50
N LEU A 73 6.36 -5.67 12.70
CA LEU A 73 7.51 -6.47 13.13
C LEU A 73 8.51 -5.66 13.95
N GLY A 74 8.76 -4.40 13.59
CA GLY A 74 9.64 -3.49 14.33
C GLY A 74 9.04 -3.05 15.68
N GLY A 75 7.70 -3.00 15.80
CA GLY A 75 7.01 -2.83 17.07
C GLY A 75 6.91 -4.13 17.91
N ARG A 76 7.30 -5.27 17.32
CA ARG A 76 7.37 -6.60 17.96
C ARG A 76 8.82 -6.93 18.33
N GLU A 77 9.57 -6.01 18.94
CA GLU A 77 10.79 -6.39 19.63
C GLU A 77 10.47 -7.42 20.72
N VAL A 78 10.67 -8.68 20.36
CA VAL A 78 11.02 -9.81 21.22
C VAL A 78 10.06 -10.05 22.39
N SER A 79 8.86 -10.56 22.09
CA SER A 79 8.27 -11.58 22.98
C SER A 79 8.95 -12.93 22.73
N ARG A 80 10.28 -13.01 22.91
CA ARG A 80 10.92 -14.29 23.23
C ARG A 80 10.72 -14.49 24.73
N ARG A 81 9.77 -15.37 25.07
CA ARG A 81 9.91 -16.21 26.26
C ARG A 81 10.64 -17.47 25.85
#